data_AF-A0A9D2ERB4-F1
#
_entry.id   AF-A0A9D2ERB4-F1
#
_cell.length_a   1.000
_cell.length_b   1.000
_cell.length_c   1.000
_cell.angle_alpha   90.00
_cell.angle_beta   90.00
_cell.angle_gamma   90.00
#
_symmetry.space_group_name_H-M   'P 1'
#
loop_
_entity.id
_entity.type
_entity.pdbx_description
1 polymer ?
#
loop_
_entity_poly.entity_id
_entity_poly.type
_entity_poly.pdbx_seq_one_letter_code
_entity_poly.pdbx_strand_id
1 'polypeptide(L)'
;MQNSNGMTDTSKQILKSNFLIVYKQLECAVHEYTSSGHTTGNFIYVDAYLAASIHAAMDYIERFNKINLPKNIISACRYANNTLKHNPRLVTHRKATGGFEFPFGSEESFSIEKIDIVWNFDPSITMDLKAHDPKAREKQERHFNNLKSCFKSTFAGKSILETLEPVFYAISND
;
A
#
# COMPACT_ATOMS: atom_id res chain seq x y z
N MET A 1 -40.28 -7.20 10.92
CA MET A 1 -38.84 -7.47 11.10
C MET A 1 -38.19 -7.70 9.74
N GLN A 2 -37.96 -6.63 8.96
CA GLN A 2 -37.22 -6.66 7.69
C GLN A 2 -36.64 -5.25 7.54
N ASN A 3 -35.34 -5.04 7.80
CA ASN A 3 -34.62 -3.80 7.44
C ASN A 3 -33.09 -3.88 7.67
N SER A 4 -32.55 -4.93 8.31
CA SER A 4 -31.10 -5.04 8.56
C SER A 4 -30.28 -5.44 7.32
N ASN A 5 -30.88 -6.12 6.34
CA ASN A 5 -30.15 -6.59 5.14
C ASN A 5 -29.98 -5.51 4.07
N GLY A 6 -30.87 -4.52 3.97
CA GLY A 6 -30.74 -3.43 3.00
C GLY A 6 -29.64 -2.43 3.38
N MET A 7 -29.51 -2.12 4.67
CA MET A 7 -28.54 -1.12 5.16
C MET A 7 -27.09 -1.62 5.13
N THR A 8 -26.89 -2.94 5.23
CA THR A 8 -25.57 -3.59 5.14
C THR A 8 -25.08 -3.66 3.70
N ASP A 9 -25.97 -3.89 2.73
CA ASP A 9 -25.63 -3.90 1.30
C ASP A 9 -25.27 -2.50 0.79
N THR A 10 -26.06 -1.47 1.13
CA THR A 10 -25.74 -0.08 0.78
C THR A 10 -24.39 0.36 1.38
N SER A 11 -24.13 0.02 2.64
CA SER A 11 -22.85 0.35 3.30
C SER A 11 -21.67 -0.36 2.65
N LYS A 12 -21.86 -1.61 2.21
CA LYS A 12 -20.85 -2.38 1.48
C LYS A 12 -20.53 -1.72 0.13
N GLN A 13 -21.55 -1.34 -0.63
CA GLN A 13 -21.39 -0.67 -1.91
C GLN A 13 -20.69 0.70 -1.78
N ILE A 14 -21.02 1.48 -0.75
CA ILE A 14 -20.37 2.77 -0.49
C ILE A 14 -18.87 2.57 -0.19
N LEU A 15 -18.52 1.67 0.74
CA LEU A 15 -17.12 1.44 1.09
C LEU A 15 -16.31 0.86 -0.07
N LYS A 16 -16.92 -0.03 -0.86
CA LYS A 16 -16.35 -0.54 -2.11
C LYS A 16 -16.08 0.61 -3.07
N SER A 17 -17.08 1.43 -3.37
CA SER A 17 -16.96 2.58 -4.29
C SER A 17 -15.88 3.55 -3.84
N ASN A 18 -15.84 3.91 -2.55
CA ASN A 18 -14.83 4.80 -1.99
C ASN A 18 -13.41 4.27 -2.25
N PHE A 19 -13.17 2.99 -1.97
CA PHE A 19 -11.87 2.38 -2.22
C PHE A 19 -11.52 2.39 -3.71
N LEU A 20 -12.44 1.99 -4.60
CA LEU A 20 -12.18 1.95 -6.04
C LEU A 20 -11.85 3.33 -6.61
N ILE A 21 -12.59 4.36 -6.22
CA ILE A 21 -12.35 5.74 -6.68
C ILE A 21 -10.96 6.21 -6.24
N VAL A 22 -10.63 6.04 -4.97
CA VAL A 22 -9.35 6.51 -4.43
C VAL A 22 -8.18 5.71 -4.99
N TYR A 23 -8.33 4.40 -5.20
CA TYR A 23 -7.31 3.57 -5.84
C TYR A 23 -7.05 4.00 -7.29
N LYS A 24 -8.10 4.36 -8.05
CA LYS A 24 -7.91 4.93 -9.40
C LYS A 24 -7.18 6.27 -9.38
N GLN A 25 -7.44 7.13 -8.39
CA GLN A 25 -6.66 8.37 -8.23
C GLN A 25 -5.19 8.08 -7.88
N LEU A 26 -4.92 7.03 -7.09
CA LEU A 26 -3.56 6.57 -6.83
C LEU A 26 -2.86 6.11 -8.11
N GLU A 27 -3.50 5.28 -8.93
CA GLU A 27 -2.95 4.85 -10.23
C GLU A 27 -2.59 6.06 -11.10
N CYS A 28 -3.51 7.03 -11.24
CA CYS A 28 -3.27 8.26 -12.00
C CYS A 28 -2.09 9.05 -11.44
N ALA A 29 -2.01 9.24 -10.12
CA ALA A 29 -0.92 9.97 -9.47
C ALA A 29 0.43 9.28 -9.65
N VAL A 30 0.47 7.94 -9.60
CA VAL A 30 1.68 7.15 -9.87
C VAL A 30 2.10 7.32 -11.32
N HIS A 31 1.16 7.23 -12.27
CA HIS A 31 1.45 7.43 -13.69
C HIS A 31 1.93 8.85 -14.01
N GLU A 32 1.33 9.87 -13.42
CA GLU A 32 1.75 11.27 -13.58
C GLU A 32 3.15 11.51 -13.01
N TYR A 33 3.42 10.96 -11.81
CA TYR A 33 4.74 11.04 -11.19
C TYR A 33 5.82 10.37 -12.03
N THR A 34 5.56 9.15 -12.50
CA THR A 34 6.52 8.39 -13.32
C THR A 34 6.72 9.01 -14.70
N SER A 35 5.69 9.62 -15.30
CA SER A 35 5.78 10.23 -16.63
C SER A 35 6.51 11.57 -16.63
N SER A 36 6.24 12.45 -15.66
CA SER A 36 6.79 13.82 -15.65
C SER A 36 7.03 14.39 -14.25
N GLY A 37 6.27 13.96 -13.24
CA GLY A 37 6.34 14.54 -11.88
C GLY A 37 7.64 14.25 -11.12
N HIS A 38 8.40 13.23 -11.51
CA HIS A 38 9.70 12.94 -10.91
C HIS A 38 10.71 14.09 -11.07
N THR A 39 10.60 14.88 -12.14
CA THR A 39 11.49 16.03 -12.40
C THR A 39 11.25 17.19 -11.44
N THR A 40 10.03 17.31 -10.92
CA THR A 40 9.63 18.36 -9.97
C THR A 40 9.69 17.88 -8.52
N GLY A 41 9.90 16.58 -8.29
CA GLY A 41 9.91 15.97 -6.96
C GLY A 41 8.56 16.01 -6.24
N ASN A 42 7.46 16.33 -6.94
CA ASN A 42 6.15 16.48 -6.31
C ASN A 42 5.51 15.10 -6.05
N PHE A 43 5.67 14.61 -4.82
CA PHE A 43 5.17 13.31 -4.37
C PHE A 43 3.87 13.39 -3.55
N ILE A 44 3.36 14.60 -3.32
CA ILE A 44 2.27 14.88 -2.37
C ILE A 44 0.99 14.12 -2.73
N TYR A 45 0.66 14.04 -4.02
CA TYR A 45 -0.54 13.34 -4.47
C TYR A 45 -0.42 11.82 -4.33
N VAL A 46 0.74 11.24 -4.60
CA VAL A 46 0.98 9.81 -4.41
C VAL A 46 0.84 9.44 -2.94
N ASP A 47 1.47 10.18 -2.04
CA ASP A 47 1.36 9.95 -0.60
C ASP A 47 -0.08 10.05 -0.11
N ALA A 48 -0.80 11.11 -0.50
CA ALA A 48 -2.17 11.34 -0.09
C ALA A 48 -3.11 10.23 -0.58
N TYR A 49 -3.05 9.88 -1.86
CA TYR A 49 -3.91 8.85 -2.42
C TYR A 49 -3.54 7.44 -1.96
N LEU A 50 -2.27 7.18 -1.66
CA LEU A 50 -1.84 5.89 -1.12
C LEU A 50 -2.34 5.68 0.30
N ALA A 51 -2.18 6.68 1.17
CA ALA A 51 -2.69 6.65 2.53
C ALA A 51 -4.21 6.46 2.53
N ALA A 52 -4.92 7.21 1.68
CA ALA A 52 -6.37 7.11 1.55
C ALA A 52 -6.80 5.74 0.99
N SER A 53 -6.09 5.20 -0.02
CA SER A 53 -6.39 3.89 -0.63
C SER A 53 -6.26 2.76 0.38
N ILE A 54 -5.17 2.74 1.14
CA ILE A 54 -4.92 1.69 2.15
C ILE A 54 -5.92 1.81 3.29
N HIS A 55 -6.23 3.02 3.74
CA HIS A 55 -7.22 3.21 4.79
C HIS A 55 -8.60 2.71 4.34
N ALA A 56 -9.04 3.09 3.14
CA ALA A 56 -10.32 2.66 2.57
C ALA A 56 -10.38 1.14 2.35
N ALA A 57 -9.28 0.53 1.87
CA ALA A 57 -9.18 -0.92 1.73
C ALA A 57 -9.32 -1.62 3.08
N MET A 58 -8.63 -1.13 4.10
CA MET A 58 -8.68 -1.71 5.45
C MET A 58 -10.06 -1.57 6.09
N ASP A 59 -10.71 -0.41 5.95
CA ASP A 59 -12.08 -0.21 6.43
C ASP A 59 -13.05 -1.20 5.80
N TYR A 60 -12.90 -1.48 4.50
CA TYR A 60 -13.71 -2.49 3.81
C TYR A 60 -13.41 -3.92 4.31
N ILE A 61 -12.12 -4.30 4.37
CA ILE A 61 -11.69 -5.64 4.77
C ILE A 61 -12.11 -5.97 6.21
N GLU A 62 -11.92 -5.05 7.15
CA GLU A 62 -12.22 -5.28 8.56
C GLU A 62 -13.72 -5.37 8.82
N ARG A 63 -14.53 -4.66 8.04
CA ARG A 63 -15.98 -4.63 8.19
C ARG A 63 -16.66 -5.84 7.56
N PHE A 64 -16.13 -6.36 6.45
CA PHE A 64 -16.78 -7.43 5.70
C PHE A 64 -16.08 -8.79 5.74
N ASN A 65 -14.81 -8.88 6.15
CA ASN A 65 -13.99 -10.06 6.54
C ASN A 65 -14.16 -11.40 5.77
N LYS A 66 -14.87 -11.40 4.64
CA LYS A 66 -15.18 -12.55 3.78
C LYS A 66 -14.45 -12.50 2.45
N ILE A 67 -13.62 -11.48 2.25
CA ILE A 67 -12.87 -11.27 1.03
C ILE A 67 -11.84 -12.37 0.88
N ASN A 68 -11.75 -12.94 -0.32
CA ASN A 68 -10.78 -13.96 -0.66
C ASN A 68 -9.38 -13.34 -0.84
N LEU A 69 -8.74 -12.95 0.27
CA LEU A 69 -7.41 -12.37 0.27
C LEU A 69 -6.48 -13.11 1.24
N PRO A 70 -5.24 -13.45 0.82
CA PRO A 70 -4.25 -14.07 1.69
C PRO A 70 -4.00 -13.27 2.98
N LYS A 71 -3.94 -13.97 4.13
CA LYS A 71 -3.76 -13.35 5.46
C LYS A 71 -2.48 -12.52 5.57
N ASN A 72 -1.42 -12.90 4.86
CA ASN A 72 -0.16 -12.16 4.80
C ASN A 72 -0.34 -10.78 4.12
N ILE A 73 -1.15 -10.69 3.05
CA ILE A 73 -1.46 -9.42 2.38
C ILE A 73 -2.29 -8.54 3.31
N ILE A 74 -3.32 -9.08 3.96
CA ILE A 74 -4.13 -8.33 4.94
C ILE A 74 -3.24 -7.79 6.08
N SER A 75 -2.33 -8.62 6.59
CA SER A 75 -1.40 -8.23 7.64
C SER A 75 -0.40 -7.15 7.18
N ALA A 76 0.08 -7.24 5.94
CA ALA A 76 0.94 -6.22 5.34
C ALA A 76 0.19 -4.89 5.14
N CYS A 77 -1.06 -4.92 4.66
CA CYS A 77 -1.91 -3.72 4.55
C CYS A 77 -2.17 -3.09 5.92
N ARG A 78 -2.41 -3.89 6.96
CA ARG A 78 -2.54 -3.39 8.34
C ARG A 78 -1.29 -2.68 8.83
N TYR A 79 -0.12 -3.28 8.58
CA TYR A 79 1.15 -2.64 8.90
C TYR A 79 1.28 -1.30 8.17
N ALA A 80 1.07 -1.31 6.85
CA ALA A 80 1.17 -0.12 6.01
C ALA A 80 0.22 1.01 6.47
N ASN A 81 -1.04 0.68 6.76
CA ASN A 81 -2.03 1.65 7.26
C ASN A 81 -1.59 2.31 8.57
N ASN A 82 -1.05 1.51 9.48
CA ASN A 82 -0.59 2.02 10.79
C ASN A 82 0.69 2.84 10.64
N THR A 83 1.61 2.41 9.79
CA THR A 83 2.90 3.06 9.62
C THR A 83 2.81 4.33 8.79
N LEU A 84 1.96 4.40 7.75
CA LEU A 84 1.77 5.63 6.95
C LEU A 84 1.25 6.81 7.78
N LYS A 85 0.48 6.54 8.84
CA LYS A 85 -0.01 7.58 9.76
C LYS A 85 1.09 8.26 10.58
N HIS A 86 2.24 7.59 10.73
CA HIS A 86 3.30 8.01 11.64
C HIS A 86 4.66 8.18 10.95
N ASN A 87 4.85 7.61 9.75
CA ASN A 87 6.09 7.66 9.02
C ASN A 87 5.84 7.87 7.51
N PRO A 88 6.03 9.11 7.00
CA PRO A 88 5.92 9.40 5.57
C PRO A 88 7.03 8.75 4.73
N ARG A 89 8.12 8.25 5.33
CA ARG A 89 9.25 7.59 4.63
C ARG A 89 9.00 6.13 4.28
N LEU A 90 7.80 5.61 4.54
CA LEU A 90 7.43 4.21 4.22
C LEU A 90 7.39 3.95 2.71
N VAL A 91 7.33 5.00 1.90
CA VAL A 91 7.34 4.91 0.45
C VAL A 91 8.58 5.61 -0.05
N THR A 92 9.27 5.00 -0.99
CA THR A 92 10.41 5.63 -1.64
C THR A 92 10.33 5.40 -3.14
N HIS A 93 10.96 6.30 -3.89
CA HIS A 93 11.17 6.10 -5.32
C HIS A 93 12.33 5.12 -5.49
N ARG A 94 12.13 4.06 -6.27
CA ARG A 94 13.22 3.23 -6.77
C ARG A 94 13.40 3.53 -8.24
N LYS A 95 14.61 3.98 -8.53
CA LYS A 95 15.13 4.12 -9.88
C LYS A 95 15.65 2.76 -10.31
N ALA A 96 14.94 2.07 -11.21
CA ALA A 96 15.42 0.80 -11.73
C ALA A 96 16.56 1.07 -12.73
N THR A 97 17.77 0.64 -12.39
CA THR A 97 18.91 0.55 -13.30
C THR A 97 18.78 -0.72 -14.12
N GLY A 98 18.05 -0.67 -15.25
CA GLY A 98 17.91 -1.78 -16.19
C GLY A 98 18.24 -1.34 -17.61
N GLY A 99 19.32 -1.87 -18.17
CA GLY A 99 19.83 -1.52 -19.50
C GLY A 99 19.18 -2.32 -20.63
N PHE A 100 18.93 -1.65 -21.74
CA PHE A 100 18.56 -2.26 -23.02
C PHE A 100 19.70 -1.98 -24.02
N GLU A 101 20.25 -3.00 -24.65
CA GLU A 101 21.22 -2.83 -25.73
C GLU A 101 20.47 -2.65 -27.06
N PHE A 102 20.44 -1.43 -27.60
CA PHE A 102 20.00 -1.20 -28.97
C PHE A 102 21.18 -1.46 -29.93
N PRO A 103 20.98 -2.17 -31.05
CA PRO A 103 22.09 -2.72 -31.82
C PRO A 103 22.64 -1.73 -32.85
N PHE A 104 23.11 -0.54 -32.44
CA PHE A 104 23.87 0.34 -33.35
C PHE A 104 24.91 1.19 -32.59
N GLY A 105 26.09 0.62 -32.37
CA GLY A 105 27.37 1.31 -32.63
C GLY A 105 27.76 2.59 -31.88
N SER A 106 27.23 2.89 -30.69
CA SER A 106 27.79 3.94 -29.83
C SER A 106 28.15 3.40 -28.45
N GLU A 107 29.41 3.56 -28.05
CA GLU A 107 30.01 3.09 -26.78
C GLU A 107 29.45 3.79 -25.52
N GLU A 108 28.42 4.61 -25.67
CA GLU A 108 27.68 5.22 -24.56
C GLU A 108 26.34 4.51 -24.41
N SER A 109 26.30 3.54 -23.48
CA SER A 109 25.07 2.90 -23.04
C SER A 109 24.16 3.93 -22.35
N PHE A 110 23.23 4.54 -23.08
CA PHE A 110 22.19 5.38 -22.50
C PHE A 110 21.14 4.52 -21.78
N SER A 111 21.10 4.62 -20.45
CA SER A 111 20.08 3.95 -19.62
C SER A 111 18.80 4.79 -19.56
N ILE A 112 17.67 4.25 -20.01
CA ILE A 112 16.36 4.84 -19.71
C ILE A 112 15.95 4.36 -18.32
N GLU A 113 16.02 5.26 -17.36
CA GLU A 113 15.78 4.98 -15.95
C GLU A 113 14.27 4.87 -15.72
N LYS A 114 13.77 3.64 -15.54
CA LYS A 114 12.36 3.45 -15.18
C LYS A 114 12.19 3.82 -13.71
N ILE A 115 11.45 4.89 -13.46
CA ILE A 115 11.12 5.34 -12.11
C ILE A 115 9.90 4.55 -11.66
N ASP A 116 10.04 3.79 -10.58
CA ASP A 116 8.95 3.09 -9.93
C ASP A 116 8.81 3.58 -8.48
N ILE A 117 7.58 3.56 -7.99
CA ILE A 117 7.28 3.91 -6.60
C ILE A 117 7.15 2.61 -5.81
N VAL A 118 8.02 2.42 -4.82
CA VAL A 118 8.13 1.17 -4.07
C VAL A 118 7.94 1.36 -2.58
N TRP A 119 7.57 0.28 -1.91
CA TRP A 119 7.57 0.22 -0.45
C TRP A 119 8.99 0.28 0.10
N ASN A 120 9.29 1.30 0.87
CA ASN A 120 10.50 1.39 1.67
C ASN A 120 10.28 0.65 2.99
N PHE A 121 11.20 -0.26 3.33
CA PHE A 121 11.16 -0.93 4.62
C PHE A 121 12.23 -0.35 5.53
N ASP A 122 11.80 0.36 6.56
CA ASP A 122 12.70 0.84 7.60
C ASP A 122 12.66 -0.11 8.82
N PRO A 123 13.75 -0.86 9.07
CA PRO A 123 13.82 -1.77 10.21
C PRO A 123 13.84 -1.03 11.55
N SER A 124 14.15 0.27 11.58
CA SER A 124 14.22 1.07 12.81
C SER A 124 12.85 1.49 13.35
N ILE A 125 11.77 1.35 12.55
CA ILE A 125 10.42 1.67 13.01
C ILE A 125 10.04 0.72 14.16
N THR A 126 9.91 1.30 15.33
CA THR A 126 9.38 0.67 16.55
C THR A 126 7.96 1.15 16.78
N MET A 127 7.23 0.42 17.63
CA MET A 127 5.90 0.82 18.05
C MET A 127 5.98 1.55 19.38
N ASP A 128 5.30 2.70 19.48
CA ASP A 128 5.06 3.36 20.76
C ASP A 128 4.06 2.53 21.57
N LEU A 129 4.59 1.76 22.52
CA LEU A 129 3.81 0.88 23.38
C LEU A 129 3.04 1.72 24.42
N LYS A 130 1.72 1.82 24.25
CA LYS A 130 0.84 2.57 25.16
C LYS A 130 0.38 1.76 26.38
N ALA A 131 0.66 0.45 26.43
CA ALA A 131 0.21 -0.42 27.50
C ALA A 131 1.11 -0.32 28.75
N HIS A 132 0.49 -0.09 29.91
CA HIS A 132 1.16 -0.05 31.21
C HIS A 132 1.42 -1.46 31.79
N ASP A 133 0.59 -2.45 31.44
CA ASP A 133 0.78 -3.85 31.87
C ASP A 133 1.85 -4.55 31.02
N PRO A 134 2.90 -5.15 31.64
CA PRO A 134 3.95 -5.87 30.92
C PRO A 134 3.42 -7.01 30.02
N LYS A 135 2.37 -7.74 30.41
CA LYS A 135 1.83 -8.84 29.57
C LYS A 135 1.11 -8.31 28.33
N ALA A 136 0.34 -7.23 28.48
CA ALA A 136 -0.34 -6.58 27.37
C ALA A 136 0.67 -5.95 26.40
N ARG A 137 1.76 -5.37 26.93
CA ARG A 137 2.86 -4.81 26.16
C ARG A 137 3.57 -5.86 25.32
N GLU A 138 3.90 -7.01 25.90
CA GLU A 138 4.54 -8.12 25.18
C GLU A 138 3.65 -8.67 24.04
N LYS A 139 2.34 -8.77 24.29
CA LYS A 139 1.37 -9.19 23.26
C LYS A 139 1.29 -8.19 22.10
N GLN A 140 1.27 -6.90 22.42
CA GLN A 140 1.27 -5.81 21.43
C GLN A 140 2.54 -5.83 20.57
N GLU A 141 3.69 -6.00 21.19
CA GLU A 141 4.99 -6.10 20.51
C GLU A 141 5.07 -7.33 19.60
N ARG A 142 4.65 -8.51 20.09
CA ARG A 142 4.57 -9.73 19.26
C ARG A 142 3.64 -9.54 18.06
N HIS A 143 2.48 -8.91 18.26
CA HIS A 143 1.55 -8.63 17.17
C HIS A 143 2.18 -7.71 16.12
N PHE A 144 2.78 -6.60 16.55
CA PHE A 144 3.46 -5.65 15.66
C PHE A 144 4.59 -6.30 14.86
N ASN A 145 5.44 -7.10 15.52
CA ASN A 145 6.55 -7.80 14.87
C ASN A 145 6.07 -8.80 13.81
N ASN A 146 4.94 -9.47 14.05
CA ASN A 146 4.32 -10.33 13.04
C ASN A 146 3.86 -9.53 11.82
N LEU A 147 3.16 -8.41 12.02
CA LEU A 147 2.72 -7.53 10.93
C LEU A 147 3.91 -6.99 10.12
N LYS A 148 4.95 -6.54 10.83
CA LYS A 148 6.21 -6.04 10.25
C LYS A 148 6.91 -7.11 9.41
N SER A 149 6.94 -8.36 9.89
CA SER A 149 7.50 -9.51 9.16
C SER A 149 6.70 -9.80 7.88
N CYS A 150 5.37 -9.79 7.94
CA CYS A 150 4.51 -9.96 6.76
C CYS A 150 4.71 -8.84 5.73
N PHE A 151 4.82 -7.58 6.18
CA PHE A 151 5.11 -6.46 5.29
C PHE A 151 6.49 -6.61 4.63
N LYS A 152 7.51 -7.00 5.39
CA LYS A 152 8.87 -7.23 4.87
C LYS A 152 8.89 -8.31 3.79
N SER A 153 8.18 -9.43 3.96
CA SER A 153 8.18 -10.51 2.98
C SER A 153 7.28 -10.25 1.77
N THR A 154 6.20 -9.48 1.96
CA THR A 154 5.15 -9.34 0.94
C THR A 154 5.31 -8.06 0.13
N PHE A 155 5.55 -6.91 0.79
CA PHE A 155 5.48 -5.57 0.20
C PHE A 155 6.84 -4.91 0.01
N ALA A 156 7.79 -5.09 0.94
CA ALA A 156 9.06 -4.36 0.92
C ALA A 156 9.81 -4.49 -0.42
N GLY A 157 10.23 -3.34 -0.96
CA GLY A 157 11.01 -3.24 -2.20
C GLY A 157 10.23 -3.51 -3.49
N LYS A 158 8.92 -3.80 -3.41
CA LYS A 158 8.04 -4.00 -4.57
C LYS A 158 7.23 -2.75 -4.87
N SER A 159 6.72 -2.66 -6.10
CA SER A 159 5.86 -1.56 -6.53
C SER A 159 4.59 -1.49 -5.69
N ILE A 160 4.17 -0.26 -5.35
CA ILE A 160 2.95 -0.03 -4.59
C ILE A 160 1.70 -0.48 -5.35
N LEU A 161 1.69 -0.35 -6.69
CA LEU A 161 0.54 -0.76 -7.50
C LEU A 161 0.47 -2.29 -7.59
N GLU A 162 1.58 -2.97 -7.88
CA GLU A 162 1.65 -4.44 -7.96
C GLU A 162 1.22 -5.13 -6.65
N THR A 163 1.57 -4.53 -5.51
CA THR A 163 1.26 -5.11 -4.19
C THR A 163 -0.19 -4.87 -3.76
N LEU A 164 -0.81 -3.78 -4.24
CA LEU A 164 -2.21 -3.45 -3.96
C LEU A 164 -3.18 -4.00 -5.01
N GLU A 165 -2.71 -4.38 -6.20
CA GLU A 165 -3.53 -4.94 -7.27
C GLU A 165 -4.36 -6.18 -6.82
N PRO A 166 -3.80 -7.16 -6.06
CA PRO A 166 -4.61 -8.25 -5.51
C PRO A 166 -5.72 -7.77 -4.57
N VAL A 167 -5.47 -6.70 -3.81
CA VAL A 167 -6.47 -6.07 -2.92
C VAL A 167 -7.57 -5.44 -3.77
N PHE A 168 -7.17 -4.73 -4.84
CA PHE A 168 -8.09 -4.11 -5.77
C PHE A 168 -9.03 -5.12 -6.41
N TYR A 169 -8.51 -6.21 -6.97
CA TYR A 169 -9.33 -7.25 -7.57
C TYR A 169 -10.23 -7.93 -6.55
N ALA A 170 -9.73 -8.21 -5.35
CA ALA A 170 -10.52 -8.88 -4.33
C ALA A 170 -11.72 -8.03 -3.87
N ILE A 171 -11.56 -6.72 -3.70
CA ILE A 171 -12.65 -5.81 -3.34
C ILE A 171 -13.57 -5.53 -4.54
N SER A 172 -13.03 -5.44 -5.75
CA SER A 172 -13.81 -5.24 -6.97
C SER A 172 -14.75 -6.39 -7.28
N ASN A 173 -14.34 -7.62 -6.98
CA ASN A 173 -15.07 -8.84 -7.29
C ASN A 173 -15.95 -9.37 -6.13
N ASP A 174 -15.89 -8.76 -4.94
CA ASP A 174 -16.75 -9.08 -3.78
C ASP A 174 -18.12 -8.38 -3.81
#